data_AF-A0A8T8C0K2-F1
#
_entry.id   AF-A0A8T8C0K2-F1
#
_cell.length_a   1.000
_cell.length_b   1.000
_cell.length_c   1.000
_cell.angle_alpha   90.00
_cell.angle_beta   90.00
_cell.angle_gamma   90.00
#
_symmetry.space_group_name_H-M   'P 1'
#
loop_
_entity.id
_entity.type
_entity.pdbx_description
1 polymer ?
#
loop_
_entity_poly.entity_id
_entity_poly.type
_entity_poly.pdbx_seq_one_letter_code
_entity_poly.pdbx_strand_id
1 'polypeptide(L)'
;MSKSPNADKKPRKVLAYSVETNDPEESTIQFATSSAAARRQGADEIGTDFSGIVSCRRAHWADQYAELRYIPAKAYIDAGWWFDCNHCGTRCDSDAGRWDEETETDISLDLVYDGRAVYCSPECKAGHDAEVNARNAKFEQFKAAAAAEQPAVTFTTFTGGYPYYANSGKFTFPGAQYGGSVSDTENSTELTWWVCAVDKEAWYLFISEQRAA
;
A
#
# COMPACT_ATOMS: atom_id res chain seq x y z
N MET A 1 -21.49 40.19 -31.33
CA MET A 1 -21.98 39.05 -30.53
C MET A 1 -21.11 38.93 -29.29
N SER A 2 -21.54 39.54 -28.20
CA SER A 2 -20.79 39.59 -26.95
C SER A 2 -20.90 38.24 -26.24
N LYS A 3 -19.79 37.53 -26.07
CA LYS A 3 -19.74 36.33 -25.22
C LYS A 3 -19.92 36.79 -23.78
N SER A 4 -21.02 36.39 -23.15
CA SER A 4 -21.23 36.60 -21.71
C SER A 4 -20.06 35.97 -20.94
N PRO A 5 -19.59 36.61 -19.85
CA PRO A 5 -18.59 36.01 -18.98
C PRO A 5 -19.14 34.72 -18.41
N ASN A 6 -18.32 33.67 -18.42
CA ASN A 6 -18.65 32.35 -17.92
C ASN A 6 -19.04 32.49 -16.44
N ALA A 7 -20.33 32.42 -16.13
CA ALA A 7 -20.84 32.43 -14.77
C ALA A 7 -20.11 31.36 -13.96
N ASP A 8 -19.70 31.71 -12.74
CA ASP A 8 -19.12 30.79 -11.76
C ASP A 8 -19.96 29.52 -11.66
N LYS A 9 -19.53 28.48 -12.39
CA LYS A 9 -20.18 27.17 -12.35
C LYS A 9 -19.89 26.62 -10.96
N LYS A 10 -20.91 26.59 -10.11
CA LYS A 10 -20.86 25.93 -8.81
C LYS A 10 -20.13 24.59 -8.96
N PRO A 11 -19.12 24.30 -8.11
CA PRO A 11 -18.35 23.08 -8.24
C PRO A 11 -19.31 21.89 -8.23
N ARG A 12 -19.16 21.02 -9.23
CA ARG A 12 -20.00 19.83 -9.35
C ARG A 12 -19.72 18.93 -8.15
N LYS A 13 -20.78 18.44 -7.53
CA LYS A 13 -20.67 17.49 -6.42
C LYS A 13 -19.94 16.24 -6.90
N VAL A 14 -18.97 15.78 -6.09
CA VAL A 14 -18.30 14.49 -6.30
C VAL A 14 -19.25 13.39 -5.86
N LEU A 15 -19.37 12.35 -6.68
CA LEU A 15 -20.28 11.24 -6.48
C LEU A 15 -19.59 9.92 -6.81
N ALA A 16 -20.07 8.81 -6.25
CA ALA A 16 -19.45 7.48 -6.39
C ALA A 16 -20.02 6.68 -7.57
N TYR A 17 -19.16 6.15 -8.43
CA TYR A 17 -19.54 5.36 -9.59
C TYR A 17 -18.88 3.98 -9.55
N SER A 18 -19.65 2.91 -9.78
CA SER A 18 -19.09 1.60 -10.12
C SER A 18 -18.59 1.65 -11.56
N VAL A 19 -17.35 1.24 -11.77
CA VAL A 19 -16.71 1.13 -13.07
C VAL A 19 -16.26 -0.31 -13.24
N GLU A 20 -16.68 -0.96 -14.32
CA GLU A 20 -16.44 -2.38 -14.57
C GLU A 20 -15.90 -2.55 -16.00
N THR A 21 -14.95 -3.47 -16.17
CA THR A 21 -14.52 -3.95 -17.51
C THR A 21 -15.37 -5.14 -17.96
N ASN A 22 -14.99 -5.76 -19.07
CA ASN A 22 -15.58 -7.02 -19.53
C ASN A 22 -15.29 -8.19 -18.58
N ASP A 23 -14.33 -8.04 -17.66
CA ASP A 23 -14.10 -8.97 -16.56
C ASP A 23 -14.80 -8.43 -15.29
N PRO A 24 -15.78 -9.16 -14.72
CA PRO A 24 -16.45 -8.74 -13.50
C PRO A 24 -15.52 -8.69 -12.26
N GLU A 25 -14.36 -9.37 -12.29
CA GLU A 25 -13.35 -9.29 -11.23
C GLU A 25 -12.57 -7.96 -11.29
N GLU A 26 -12.59 -7.28 -12.44
CA GLU A 26 -11.97 -5.97 -12.66
C GLU A 26 -13.01 -4.85 -12.51
N SER A 27 -13.48 -4.66 -11.27
CA SER A 27 -14.41 -3.59 -10.92
C SER A 27 -13.87 -2.69 -9.82
N THR A 28 -14.19 -1.39 -9.89
CA THR A 28 -13.70 -0.38 -8.95
C THR A 28 -14.72 0.73 -8.71
N ILE A 29 -14.67 1.35 -7.53
CA ILE A 29 -15.49 2.52 -7.20
C ILE A 29 -14.68 3.80 -7.38
N GLN A 30 -15.19 4.70 -8.23
CA GLN A 30 -14.55 5.96 -8.56
C GLN A 30 -15.38 7.16 -8.10
N PHE A 31 -14.73 8.09 -7.41
CA PHE A 31 -15.34 9.34 -6.96
C PHE A 31 -15.09 10.45 -7.97
N ALA A 32 -16.14 10.81 -8.72
CA ALA A 32 -16.02 11.78 -9.79
C ALA A 32 -17.22 12.73 -9.85
N THR A 33 -17.03 13.85 -10.55
CA THR A 33 -18.11 14.83 -10.80
C THR A 33 -19.01 14.45 -11.98
N SER A 34 -18.66 13.38 -12.72
CA SER A 34 -19.43 12.86 -13.85
C SER A 34 -19.02 11.43 -14.18
N SER A 35 -19.91 10.66 -14.82
CA SER A 35 -19.61 9.30 -15.28
C SER A 35 -18.44 9.25 -16.27
N ALA A 36 -18.31 10.23 -17.17
CA ALA A 36 -17.19 10.29 -18.11
C ALA A 36 -15.83 10.50 -17.41
N ALA A 37 -15.81 11.23 -16.29
CA ALA A 37 -14.61 11.36 -15.47
C ALA A 37 -14.32 10.07 -14.69
N ALA A 38 -15.34 9.45 -14.10
CA ALA A 38 -15.21 8.17 -13.40
C ALA A 38 -14.66 7.06 -14.31
N ARG A 39 -15.14 6.97 -15.56
CA ARG A 39 -14.62 5.99 -16.53
C ARG A 39 -13.14 6.17 -16.82
N ARG A 40 -12.66 7.41 -16.97
CA ARG A 40 -11.23 7.68 -17.19
C ARG A 40 -10.41 7.25 -15.99
N GLN A 41 -10.82 7.67 -14.79
CA GLN A 41 -10.15 7.30 -13.54
C GLN A 41 -10.13 5.79 -13.33
N GLY A 42 -11.25 5.10 -13.57
CA GLY A 42 -11.33 3.65 -13.43
C GLY A 42 -10.50 2.91 -14.48
N ALA A 43 -10.45 3.40 -15.72
CA ALA A 43 -9.57 2.84 -16.76
C ALA A 43 -8.10 2.97 -16.35
N ASP A 44 -7.69 4.14 -15.86
CA ASP A 44 -6.34 4.40 -15.37
C ASP A 44 -5.97 3.50 -14.17
N GLU A 45 -6.89 3.31 -13.22
CA GLU A 45 -6.69 2.46 -12.03
C GLU A 45 -6.56 0.97 -12.40
N ILE A 46 -7.39 0.48 -13.33
CA ILE A 46 -7.36 -0.91 -13.79
C ILE A 46 -6.18 -1.16 -14.75
N GLY A 47 -5.65 -0.11 -15.38
CA GLY A 47 -4.60 -0.22 -16.39
C GLY A 47 -5.14 -0.60 -17.78
N THR A 48 -6.40 -0.26 -18.06
CA THR A 48 -7.06 -0.48 -19.35
C THR A 48 -7.32 0.83 -20.08
N ASP A 49 -7.74 0.76 -21.34
CA ASP A 49 -8.13 1.94 -22.09
C ASP A 49 -9.59 2.34 -21.82
N PHE A 50 -9.98 3.53 -22.29
CA PHE A 50 -11.35 4.02 -22.10
C PHE A 50 -12.41 3.09 -22.74
N SER A 51 -12.06 2.35 -23.79
CA SER A 51 -12.94 1.37 -24.45
C SER A 51 -13.06 0.05 -23.69
N GLY A 52 -12.08 -0.30 -22.85
CA GLY A 52 -12.11 -1.46 -21.96
C GLY A 52 -13.16 -1.33 -20.86
N ILE A 53 -13.61 -0.10 -20.55
CA ILE A 53 -14.70 0.13 -19.62
C ILE A 53 -16.05 -0.12 -20.29
N VAL A 54 -16.67 -1.25 -19.96
CA VAL A 54 -17.96 -1.66 -20.54
C VAL A 54 -19.15 -1.12 -19.75
N SER A 55 -18.98 -0.82 -18.46
CA SER A 55 -20.06 -0.37 -17.57
C SER A 55 -19.57 0.74 -16.63
N CYS A 56 -20.41 1.76 -16.46
CA CYS A 56 -20.20 2.80 -15.45
C CYS A 56 -21.55 3.25 -14.90
N ARG A 57 -21.80 2.95 -13.62
CA ARG A 57 -23.10 3.12 -12.96
C ARG A 57 -22.94 3.88 -11.66
N ARG A 58 -24.04 4.43 -11.15
CA ARG A 58 -24.05 5.11 -9.85
C ARG A 58 -23.93 4.07 -8.72
N ALA A 59 -22.97 4.25 -7.83
CA ALA A 59 -22.82 3.47 -6.60
C ALA A 59 -23.33 4.30 -5.41
N HIS A 60 -24.66 4.47 -5.30
CA HIS A 60 -25.26 5.36 -4.31
C HIS A 60 -24.86 5.06 -2.86
N TRP A 61 -24.65 3.79 -2.53
CA TRP A 61 -24.22 3.35 -1.20
C TRP A 61 -22.86 3.96 -0.80
N ALA A 62 -22.00 4.24 -1.78
CA ALA A 62 -20.65 4.76 -1.57
C ALA A 62 -20.57 6.30 -1.52
N ASP A 63 -21.63 7.02 -1.88
CA ASP A 63 -21.63 8.49 -1.92
C ASP A 63 -21.24 9.13 -0.57
N GLN A 64 -21.58 8.48 0.54
CA GLN A 64 -21.23 8.92 1.89
C GLN A 64 -19.72 8.94 2.16
N TYR A 65 -18.94 8.20 1.38
CA TYR A 65 -17.48 8.11 1.52
C TYR A 65 -16.74 9.05 0.56
N ALA A 66 -17.45 9.87 -0.23
CA ALA A 66 -16.82 10.76 -1.22
C ALA A 66 -15.89 11.82 -0.61
N GLU A 67 -16.12 12.18 0.65
CA GLU A 67 -15.25 13.09 1.41
C GLU A 67 -14.14 12.35 2.17
N LEU A 68 -14.23 11.01 2.25
CA LEU A 68 -13.18 10.18 2.81
C LEU A 68 -12.16 9.83 1.72
N ARG A 69 -10.92 9.59 2.15
CA ARG A 69 -9.87 9.09 1.25
C ARG A 69 -10.03 7.59 0.92
N TYR A 70 -11.02 6.91 1.51
CA TYR A 70 -11.25 5.49 1.31
C TYR A 70 -12.67 5.06 1.70
N ILE A 71 -13.08 3.91 1.17
CA ILE A 71 -14.28 3.18 1.56
C ILE A 71 -13.85 1.99 2.44
N PRO A 72 -14.43 1.80 3.64
CA PRO A 72 -14.12 0.65 4.48
C PRO A 72 -14.49 -0.68 3.79
N ALA A 73 -13.69 -1.74 3.99
CA ALA A 73 -13.95 -3.06 3.41
C ALA A 73 -15.36 -3.58 3.76
N LYS A 74 -15.80 -3.38 5.00
CA LYS A 74 -17.17 -3.73 5.41
C LYS A 74 -18.26 -3.13 4.54
N ALA A 75 -18.12 -1.86 4.15
CA ALA A 75 -19.13 -1.18 3.34
C ALA A 75 -19.23 -1.76 1.93
N TYR A 76 -18.12 -2.23 1.38
CA TYR A 76 -18.11 -2.97 0.13
C TYR A 76 -18.83 -4.32 0.27
N ILE A 77 -18.49 -5.12 1.29
CA ILE A 77 -19.12 -6.42 1.53
C ILE A 77 -20.63 -6.27 1.72
N ASP A 78 -21.06 -5.29 2.52
CA ASP A 78 -22.49 -4.98 2.73
C ASP A 78 -23.20 -4.56 1.42
N ALA A 79 -22.44 -4.09 0.42
CA ALA A 79 -22.94 -3.73 -0.91
C ALA A 79 -22.84 -4.87 -1.94
N GLY A 80 -22.48 -6.08 -1.52
CA GLY A 80 -22.38 -7.28 -2.36
C GLY A 80 -21.06 -7.44 -3.11
N TRP A 81 -20.01 -6.71 -2.70
CA TRP A 81 -18.67 -6.92 -3.22
C TRP A 81 -17.95 -8.00 -2.43
N TRP A 82 -16.83 -8.48 -2.95
CA TRP A 82 -15.97 -9.45 -2.29
C TRP A 82 -14.53 -8.93 -2.24
N PHE A 83 -13.75 -9.43 -1.28
CA PHE A 83 -12.34 -9.14 -1.11
C PHE A 83 -11.58 -10.43 -0.79
N ASP A 84 -10.30 -10.47 -1.08
CA ASP A 84 -9.44 -11.51 -0.54
C ASP A 84 -9.06 -11.22 0.91
N CYS A 85 -9.04 -12.27 1.72
CA CYS A 85 -8.48 -12.21 3.07
C CYS A 85 -7.03 -11.72 2.98
N ASN A 86 -6.72 -10.64 3.71
CA ASN A 86 -5.40 -9.98 3.68
C ASN A 86 -4.27 -10.79 4.35
N HIS A 87 -4.55 -12.03 4.75
CA HIS A 87 -3.54 -12.99 5.20
C HIS A 87 -3.45 -14.21 4.27
N CYS A 88 -4.54 -14.94 4.05
CA CYS A 88 -4.51 -16.24 3.38
C CYS A 88 -5.06 -16.23 1.94
N GLY A 89 -5.63 -15.11 1.48
CA GLY A 89 -6.23 -15.00 0.15
C GLY A 89 -7.60 -15.66 0.01
N THR A 90 -8.20 -16.18 1.08
CA THR A 90 -9.58 -16.71 1.02
C THR A 90 -10.57 -15.60 0.68
N ARG A 91 -11.43 -15.84 -0.31
CA ARG A 91 -12.51 -14.92 -0.70
C ARG A 91 -13.45 -14.66 0.48
N CYS A 92 -13.71 -13.38 0.74
CA CYS A 92 -14.59 -12.85 1.77
C CYS A 92 -15.70 -12.04 1.09
N ASP A 93 -16.92 -12.53 1.12
CA ASP A 93 -18.17 -11.85 0.76
C ASP A 93 -19.23 -12.00 1.87
N SER A 94 -20.46 -11.53 1.64
CA SER A 94 -21.52 -11.56 2.65
C SER A 94 -21.92 -12.97 3.09
N ASP A 95 -21.70 -13.95 2.21
CA ASP A 95 -22.06 -15.36 2.41
C ASP A 95 -20.80 -16.24 2.53
N ALA A 96 -19.68 -15.64 2.92
CA ALA A 96 -18.39 -16.31 2.95
C ALA A 96 -18.42 -17.53 3.88
N GLY A 97 -18.14 -18.69 3.30
CA GLY A 97 -18.04 -19.96 3.99
C GLY A 97 -16.82 -20.73 3.50
N ARG A 98 -16.37 -21.68 4.32
CA ARG A 98 -15.41 -22.70 3.89
C ARG A 98 -16.05 -24.07 4.03
N TRP A 99 -15.74 -24.95 3.08
CA TRP A 99 -16.09 -26.36 3.18
C TRP A 99 -15.24 -27.03 4.26
N ASP A 100 -15.89 -27.73 5.19
CA ASP A 100 -15.24 -28.61 6.15
C ASP A 100 -15.31 -30.05 5.66
N GLU A 101 -14.17 -30.63 5.30
CA GLU A 101 -14.07 -32.00 4.82
C GLU A 101 -14.43 -33.04 5.90
N GLU A 102 -14.26 -32.72 7.19
CA GLU A 102 -14.53 -33.65 8.28
C GLU A 102 -16.02 -33.77 8.55
N THR A 103 -16.74 -32.65 8.50
CA THR A 103 -18.18 -32.60 8.79
C THR A 103 -19.05 -32.60 7.55
N GLU A 104 -18.47 -32.48 6.35
CA GLU A 104 -19.15 -32.31 5.06
C GLU A 104 -20.17 -31.15 5.08
N THR A 105 -19.80 -30.03 5.71
CA THR A 105 -20.67 -28.84 5.81
C THR A 105 -19.93 -27.54 5.52
N ASP A 106 -20.68 -26.52 5.08
CA ASP A 106 -20.17 -25.16 4.96
C ASP A 106 -20.14 -24.49 6.34
N ILE A 107 -18.96 -24.05 6.75
CA ILE A 107 -18.75 -23.26 7.95
C ILE A 107 -18.67 -21.79 7.55
N SER A 108 -19.61 -20.97 8.03
CA SER A 108 -19.55 -19.53 7.87
C SER A 108 -18.27 -18.95 8.46
N LEU A 109 -17.66 -18.01 7.73
CA LEU A 109 -16.46 -17.32 8.16
C LEU A 109 -16.80 -16.17 9.11
N ASP A 110 -15.98 -15.99 10.14
CA ASP A 110 -16.10 -14.88 11.09
C ASP A 110 -15.26 -13.70 10.60
N LEU A 111 -15.83 -12.92 9.66
CA LEU A 111 -15.11 -11.86 8.98
C LEU A 111 -14.69 -10.74 9.95
N VAL A 112 -13.40 -10.46 9.99
CA VAL A 112 -12.82 -9.34 10.76
C VAL A 112 -12.46 -8.22 9.79
N TYR A 113 -12.90 -7.00 10.09
CA TYR A 113 -12.68 -5.82 9.25
C TYR A 113 -11.66 -4.88 9.90
N ASP A 114 -10.67 -4.43 9.14
CA ASP A 114 -9.66 -3.46 9.56
C ASP A 114 -9.42 -2.42 8.46
N GLY A 115 -10.16 -1.31 8.54
CA GLY A 115 -10.08 -0.23 7.55
C GLY A 115 -10.39 -0.71 6.13
N ARG A 116 -9.36 -0.83 5.29
CA ARG A 116 -9.45 -1.29 3.89
C ARG A 116 -9.27 -2.80 3.73
N ALA A 117 -8.89 -3.51 4.79
CA ALA A 117 -8.65 -4.95 4.76
C ALA A 117 -9.80 -5.73 5.40
N VAL A 118 -9.96 -6.98 4.97
CA VAL A 118 -10.81 -7.98 5.60
C VAL A 118 -9.99 -9.25 5.84
N TYR A 119 -10.35 -9.98 6.88
CA TYR A 119 -9.76 -11.26 7.24
C TYR A 119 -10.88 -12.28 7.39
N CYS A 120 -10.66 -13.50 6.90
CA CYS A 120 -11.66 -14.55 6.97
C CYS A 120 -11.93 -15.08 8.39
N SER A 121 -11.03 -14.78 9.33
CA SER A 121 -11.16 -15.17 10.72
C SER A 121 -10.31 -14.30 11.66
N PRO A 122 -10.60 -14.30 12.98
CA PRO A 122 -9.73 -13.68 13.99
C PRO A 122 -8.30 -14.22 13.99
N GLU A 123 -8.12 -15.51 13.69
CA GLU A 123 -6.79 -16.13 13.58
C GLU A 123 -6.00 -15.55 12.41
N CYS A 124 -6.65 -15.33 11.26
CA CYS A 124 -6.01 -14.65 10.13
C CYS A 124 -5.68 -13.19 10.43
N LYS A 125 -6.48 -12.48 11.23
CA LYS A 125 -6.08 -11.14 11.69
C LYS A 125 -4.85 -11.20 12.58
N ALA A 126 -4.86 -12.09 13.57
CA ALA A 126 -3.77 -12.23 14.53
C ALA A 126 -2.47 -12.69 13.86
N GLY A 127 -2.53 -13.61 12.89
CA GLY A 127 -1.39 -14.05 12.10
C GLY A 127 -0.77 -12.92 11.30
N HIS A 128 -1.59 -12.11 10.61
CA HIS A 128 -1.12 -10.95 9.87
C HIS A 128 -0.48 -9.91 10.79
N ASP A 129 -1.10 -9.62 11.92
CA ASP A 129 -0.55 -8.67 12.90
C ASP A 129 0.79 -9.18 13.46
N ALA A 130 0.93 -10.49 13.68
CA ALA A 130 2.20 -11.08 14.10
C ALA A 130 3.29 -10.94 13.02
N GLU A 131 2.97 -11.16 11.75
CA GLU A 131 3.89 -10.96 10.62
C GLU A 131 4.31 -9.49 10.48
N VAL A 132 3.35 -8.56 10.57
CA VAL A 132 3.59 -7.11 10.55
C VAL A 132 4.50 -6.70 11.70
N ASN A 133 4.21 -7.17 12.92
CA ASN A 133 5.02 -6.89 14.10
C ASN A 133 6.43 -7.46 13.99
N ALA A 134 6.58 -8.69 13.50
CA ALA A 134 7.87 -9.30 13.25
C ALA A 134 8.68 -8.52 12.20
N ARG A 135 8.03 -8.04 11.13
CA ARG A 135 8.68 -7.22 10.10
C ARG A 135 9.14 -5.87 10.64
N ASN A 136 8.30 -5.21 11.44
CA ASN A 136 8.65 -3.95 12.08
C ASN A 136 9.78 -4.13 13.10
N ALA A 137 9.78 -5.21 13.87
CA ALA A 137 10.87 -5.54 14.78
C ALA A 137 12.20 -5.77 14.05
N LYS A 138 12.19 -6.49 12.91
CA LYS A 138 13.37 -6.63 12.04
C LYS A 138 13.88 -5.27 11.55
N PHE A 139 12.99 -4.34 11.21
CA PHE A 139 13.38 -3.00 10.78
C PHE A 139 14.03 -2.18 11.90
N GLU A 140 13.52 -2.27 13.14
CA GLU A 140 14.18 -1.65 14.30
C GLU A 140 15.57 -2.25 14.55
N GLN A 141 15.71 -3.57 14.44
CA GLN A 141 17.00 -4.25 14.56
C GLN A 141 17.98 -3.81 13.46
N PHE A 142 17.51 -3.65 12.22
CA PHE A 142 18.31 -3.12 11.12
C PHE A 142 18.85 -1.72 11.42
N LYS A 143 17.99 -0.80 11.88
CA LYS A 143 18.40 0.57 12.25
C LYS A 143 19.47 0.55 13.35
N ALA A 144 19.29 -0.29 14.36
CA ALA A 144 20.24 -0.44 15.46
C ALA A 144 21.58 -1.04 14.98
N ALA A 145 21.55 -2.08 14.14
CA ALA A 145 22.74 -2.71 13.60
C ALA A 145 23.53 -1.76 12.68
N ALA A 146 22.84 -1.02 11.80
CA ALA A 146 23.46 -0.06 10.91
C ALA A 146 24.13 1.10 11.69
N ALA A 147 23.48 1.59 12.75
CA ALA A 147 24.05 2.60 13.64
C ALA A 147 25.22 2.08 14.48
N ALA A 148 25.19 0.80 14.88
CA ALA A 148 26.29 0.19 15.64
C ALA A 148 27.52 -0.10 14.78
N GLU A 149 27.34 -0.51 13.52
CA GLU A 149 28.46 -0.81 12.62
C GLU A 149 29.19 0.46 12.15
N GLN A 150 28.47 1.57 11.97
CA GLN A 150 29.03 2.85 11.53
C GLN A 150 28.50 4.01 12.39
N PRO A 151 28.94 4.15 13.65
CA PRO A 151 28.38 5.14 14.57
C PRO A 151 28.68 6.60 14.19
N ALA A 152 29.67 6.83 13.32
CA ALA A 152 30.09 8.16 12.89
C ALA A 152 29.40 8.63 11.60
N VAL A 153 28.61 7.79 10.93
CA VAL A 153 27.78 8.25 9.80
C VAL A 153 26.48 8.87 10.30
N THR A 154 25.94 9.82 9.53
CA THR A 154 24.64 10.43 9.82
C THR A 154 23.58 9.86 8.89
N PHE A 155 22.65 9.08 9.43
CA PHE A 155 21.50 8.59 8.66
C PHE A 155 20.51 9.71 8.36
N THR A 156 20.09 9.82 7.11
CA THR A 156 19.16 10.84 6.62
C THR A 156 17.74 10.30 6.44
N THR A 157 17.62 9.02 6.06
CA THR A 157 16.31 8.37 5.85
C THR A 157 16.45 6.88 6.06
N PHE A 158 15.45 6.26 6.67
CA PHE A 158 15.30 4.81 6.69
C PHE A 158 13.98 4.43 6.01
N THR A 159 14.02 3.39 5.20
CA THR A 159 12.86 2.81 4.51
C THR A 159 12.85 1.32 4.78
N GLY A 160 11.78 0.81 5.37
CA GLY A 160 11.66 -0.58 5.79
C GLY A 160 10.44 -0.78 6.67
N GLY A 161 10.36 -1.94 7.31
CA GLY A 161 9.16 -2.35 8.04
C GLY A 161 8.00 -2.63 7.09
N TYR A 162 6.84 -3.02 7.63
CA TYR A 162 5.66 -3.26 6.79
C TYR A 162 5.23 -1.97 6.06
N PRO A 163 4.90 -2.02 4.75
CA PRO A 163 4.73 -3.21 3.89
C PRO A 163 5.98 -3.60 3.08
N TYR A 164 7.15 -3.04 3.37
CA TYR A 164 8.40 -3.31 2.64
C TYR A 164 9.05 -4.63 3.07
N TYR A 165 9.46 -5.43 2.08
CA TYR A 165 10.16 -6.71 2.27
C TYR A 165 11.67 -6.56 2.54
N ALA A 166 12.27 -5.42 2.16
CA ALA A 166 13.68 -5.11 2.38
C ALA A 166 13.84 -3.82 3.19
N ASN A 167 14.90 -3.73 3.99
CA ASN A 167 15.24 -2.50 4.71
C ASN A 167 16.38 -1.79 4.02
N SER A 168 16.33 -0.47 4.04
CA SER A 168 17.39 0.40 3.54
C SER A 168 17.51 1.66 4.40
N GLY A 169 18.73 2.17 4.50
CA GLY A 169 19.05 3.43 5.15
C GLY A 169 19.92 4.26 4.23
N LYS A 170 19.57 5.52 4.00
CA LYS A 170 20.46 6.50 3.35
C LYS A 170 21.25 7.22 4.42
N PHE A 171 22.53 7.46 4.16
CA PHE A 171 23.41 8.14 5.09
C PHE A 171 24.33 9.13 4.38
N THR A 172 24.83 10.08 5.15
CA THR A 172 25.89 11.01 4.77
C THR A 172 27.01 10.96 5.80
N PHE A 173 28.16 11.52 5.47
CA PHE A 173 29.34 11.58 6.32
C PHE A 173 30.15 12.85 6.01
N PRO A 174 31.07 13.28 6.89
CA PRO A 174 31.90 14.45 6.65
C PRO A 174 32.64 14.37 5.30
N GLY A 175 32.49 15.41 4.48
CA GLY A 175 33.10 15.48 3.15
C GLY A 175 32.31 14.79 2.03
N ALA A 176 31.17 14.14 2.32
CA ALA A 176 30.32 13.54 1.31
C ALA A 176 29.53 14.60 0.52
N GLN A 177 29.51 14.46 -0.81
CA GLN A 177 28.64 15.23 -1.70
C GLN A 177 27.23 14.64 -1.78
N TYR A 178 27.11 13.30 -1.86
CA TYR A 178 25.85 12.57 -1.98
C TYR A 178 25.64 11.53 -0.86
N GLY A 179 26.74 10.95 -0.35
CA GLY A 179 26.72 9.95 0.70
C GLY A 179 26.57 8.52 0.16
N GLY A 180 25.77 7.72 0.86
CA GLY A 180 25.61 6.30 0.58
C GLY A 180 24.29 5.72 1.05
N SER A 181 24.15 4.41 0.87
CA SER A 181 23.04 3.62 1.35
C SER A 181 23.51 2.30 1.95
N VAL A 182 22.86 1.87 3.02
CA VAL A 182 22.97 0.53 3.58
C VAL A 182 21.66 -0.21 3.34
N SER A 183 21.72 -1.49 3.03
CA SER A 183 20.53 -2.33 2.87
C SER A 183 20.76 -3.73 3.39
N ASP A 184 19.71 -4.35 3.90
CA ASP A 184 19.65 -5.79 4.13
C ASP A 184 18.79 -6.47 3.06
N THR A 185 18.76 -7.81 3.09
CA THR A 185 17.82 -8.59 2.28
C THR A 185 16.86 -9.33 3.19
N GLU A 186 15.72 -9.77 2.66
CA GLU A 186 14.68 -10.43 3.47
C GLU A 186 15.21 -11.63 4.28
N ASN A 187 16.19 -12.35 3.73
CA ASN A 187 16.74 -13.60 4.27
C ASN A 187 18.15 -13.44 4.86
N SER A 188 18.70 -12.23 4.96
CA SER A 188 20.04 -12.00 5.51
C SER A 188 20.09 -10.75 6.36
N THR A 189 20.73 -10.86 7.51
CA THR A 189 21.08 -9.72 8.38
C THR A 189 22.40 -9.06 7.97
N GLU A 190 23.03 -9.53 6.89
CA GLU A 190 24.25 -8.94 6.36
C GLU A 190 23.96 -7.55 5.77
N LEU A 191 24.66 -6.55 6.29
CA LEU A 191 24.51 -5.17 5.86
C LEU A 191 25.37 -4.91 4.63
N THR A 192 24.72 -4.63 3.51
CA THR A 192 25.40 -4.22 2.28
C THR A 192 25.53 -2.71 2.26
N TRP A 193 26.76 -2.22 2.35
CA TRP A 193 27.06 -0.79 2.30
C TRP A 193 27.46 -0.38 0.89
N TRP A 194 26.81 0.65 0.37
CA TRP A 194 27.12 1.26 -0.91
C TRP A 194 27.39 2.76 -0.72
N VAL A 195 28.46 3.24 -1.32
CA VAL A 195 28.83 4.66 -1.32
C VAL A 195 28.84 5.15 -2.76
N CYS A 196 28.35 6.37 -2.98
CA CYS A 196 28.37 6.99 -4.29
C CYS A 196 29.79 6.99 -4.86
N ALA A 197 29.93 6.69 -6.15
CA ALA A 197 31.23 6.62 -6.80
C ALA A 197 32.06 7.91 -6.64
N VAL A 198 31.40 9.06 -6.63
CA VAL A 198 32.03 10.39 -6.45
C VAL A 198 32.57 10.57 -5.03
N ASP A 199 31.95 9.94 -4.04
CA ASP A 199 32.31 10.09 -2.62
C ASP A 199 33.27 9.01 -2.11
N LYS A 200 33.73 8.10 -2.98
CA LYS A 200 34.58 6.96 -2.57
C LYS A 200 35.90 7.40 -1.92
N GLU A 201 36.55 8.42 -2.46
CA GLU A 201 37.82 8.92 -1.89
C GLU A 201 37.59 9.55 -0.51
N ALA A 202 36.56 10.40 -0.38
CA ALA A 202 36.16 11.00 0.90
C ALA A 202 35.80 9.93 1.94
N TRP A 203 35.12 8.86 1.51
CA TRP A 203 34.78 7.72 2.36
C TRP A 203 36.01 6.97 2.86
N TYR A 204 36.98 6.68 2.00
CA TYR A 204 38.21 6.00 2.41
C TYR A 204 39.01 6.82 3.43
N LEU A 205 39.09 8.15 3.24
CA LEU A 205 39.71 9.03 4.21
C LEU A 205 38.97 8.99 5.55
N PHE A 206 37.66 9.18 5.54
CA PHE A 206 36.80 9.16 6.73
C PHE A 206 36.90 7.85 7.53
N ILE A 207 36.87 6.69 6.86
CA ILE A 207 37.03 5.39 7.52
C ILE A 207 38.45 5.20 8.07
N SER A 208 39.47 5.70 7.36
CA SER A 208 40.85 5.63 7.85
C SER A 208 41.05 6.45 9.13
N GLU A 209 40.44 7.64 9.21
CA GLU A 209 40.50 8.52 10.38
C GLU A 209 39.80 7.91 11.59
N GLN A 210 38.63 7.28 11.39
CA GLN A 210 37.94 6.57 12.47
C GLN A 210 38.71 5.39 13.04
N ARG A 211 39.44 4.65 12.20
CA ARG A 211 40.23 3.50 12.65
C ARG A 211 41.50 3.90 13.40
N ALA A 212 41.94 5.15 13.24
CA ALA A 212 43.12 5.70 13.91
C ALA A 212 42.80 6.34 15.27
N ALA A 213 41.51 6.56 15.58
CA ALA A 213 41.00 7.16 16.82
C ALA A 213 40.60 6.09 17.84
#